data_AF-A0A183SDH3-F1
#
_entry.id   AF-A0A183SDH3-F1
#
_cell.length_a   1.000
_cell.length_b   1.000
_cell.length_c   1.000
_cell.angle_alpha   90.00
_cell.angle_beta   90.00
_cell.angle_gamma   90.00
#
_symmetry.space_group_name_H-M   'P 1'
#
loop_
_entity.id
_entity.type
_entity.pdbx_description
1 polymer ?
#
loop_
_entity_poly.entity_id
_entity_poly.type
_entity_poly.pdbx_seq_one_letter_code
_entity_poly.pdbx_strand_id
1 'polypeptide(L)'
;MDLRTDATKAAFFRCRCLVQKRLREMQDIWMIRKAEGIQGYADRNEMKNFFKAIKTIYGPCIKGTATLLSSDGTTLLTEKSQILKPWAKHFRSVLNCSSAISDAAIDRLPQVDTNNDLDLPPSLPATVRAMQQISSANAMTGEVADAIQRRHNNKAPGEEGIPTEIYKTCIVTAALVP
;
A
#
# COMPACT_ATOMS: atom_id res chain seq x y z
N MET A 1 55.07 -6.30 -29.76
CA MET A 1 53.77 -5.67 -29.41
C MET A 1 53.87 -4.21 -29.81
N ASP A 2 53.07 -3.77 -30.77
CA ASP A 2 53.29 -2.50 -31.47
C ASP A 2 52.51 -1.33 -30.83
N LEU A 3 53.25 -0.41 -30.19
CA LEU A 3 52.76 0.66 -29.32
C LEU A 3 51.71 1.57 -30.01
N ARG A 4 51.80 1.73 -31.33
CA ARG A 4 50.89 2.55 -32.16
C ARG A 4 49.48 1.94 -32.26
N THR A 5 49.38 0.62 -32.27
CA THR A 5 48.11 -0.11 -32.35
C THR A 5 47.37 -0.03 -31.00
N ASP A 6 48.10 -0.08 -29.89
CA ASP A 6 47.53 0.00 -28.55
C ASP A 6 47.03 1.41 -28.21
N ALA A 7 47.75 2.45 -28.64
CA ALA A 7 47.30 3.84 -28.51
C ALA A 7 45.99 4.11 -29.29
N THR A 8 45.87 3.56 -30.50
CA THR A 8 44.66 3.72 -31.34
C THR A 8 43.46 3.00 -30.74
N LYS A 9 43.65 1.78 -30.21
CA LYS A 9 42.61 1.05 -29.47
C LYS A 9 42.17 1.81 -28.22
N ALA A 10 43.11 2.34 -27.45
CA ALA A 10 42.80 3.13 -26.25
C ALA A 10 41.99 4.40 -26.60
N ALA A 11 42.34 5.10 -27.68
CA ALA A 11 41.57 6.25 -28.16
C ALA A 11 40.14 5.87 -28.56
N PHE A 12 39.97 4.76 -29.30
CA PHE A 12 38.66 4.25 -29.67
C PHE A 12 37.77 3.92 -28.46
N PHE A 13 38.31 3.21 -27.46
CA PHE A 13 37.55 2.90 -26.25
C PHE A 13 37.14 4.16 -25.48
N ARG A 14 38.03 5.17 -25.38
CA ARG A 14 37.69 6.45 -24.74
C ARG A 14 36.55 7.16 -25.47
N CYS A 15 36.59 7.22 -26.80
CA CYS A 15 35.51 7.81 -27.60
C CYS A 15 34.19 7.06 -27.40
N ARG A 16 34.22 5.72 -27.41
CA ARG A 16 33.04 4.88 -27.17
C ARG A 16 32.44 5.13 -25.79
N CYS A 17 33.27 5.18 -24.74
CA CYS A 17 32.84 5.46 -23.37
C CYS A 17 32.22 6.85 -23.25
N LEU A 18 32.80 7.87 -23.92
CA LEU A 18 32.26 9.23 -23.90
C LEU A 18 30.88 9.30 -24.55
N VAL A 19 30.70 8.66 -25.71
CA VAL A 19 29.41 8.62 -26.41
C VAL A 19 28.37 7.86 -25.59
N GLN A 20 28.73 6.72 -25.02
CA GLN A 20 27.84 5.95 -24.15
C GLN A 20 27.44 6.72 -22.89
N LYS A 21 28.38 7.46 -22.29
CA LYS A 21 28.13 8.31 -21.13
C LYS A 21 27.12 9.40 -21.48
N ARG A 22 27.35 10.15 -22.57
CA ARG A 22 26.43 11.20 -23.02
C ARG A 22 25.04 10.67 -23.36
N LEU A 23 24.96 9.51 -23.99
CA LEU A 23 23.67 8.87 -24.29
C LEU A 23 22.90 8.54 -23.00
N ARG A 24 23.60 8.02 -21.99
CA ARG A 24 23.01 7.69 -20.69
C ARG A 24 22.55 8.95 -19.96
N GLU A 25 23.38 9.98 -19.89
CA GLU A 25 23.01 11.27 -19.30
C GLU A 25 21.77 11.88 -19.96
N MET A 26 21.68 11.80 -21.30
CA MET A 26 20.51 12.28 -22.04
C MET A 26 19.25 11.46 -21.74
N GLN A 27 19.39 10.14 -21.63
CA GLN A 27 18.29 9.26 -21.22
C GLN A 27 17.85 9.54 -19.78
N ASP A 28 18.79 9.72 -18.86
CA ASP A 28 18.51 10.00 -17.45
C ASP A 28 17.79 11.34 -17.29
N ILE A 29 18.23 12.40 -17.99
CA ILE A 29 17.54 13.69 -18.03
C ILE A 29 16.11 13.55 -18.54
N TRP A 30 15.90 12.76 -19.60
CA TRP A 30 14.56 12.49 -20.12
C TRP A 30 13.70 11.72 -19.10
N MET A 31 14.26 10.70 -18.45
CA MET A 31 13.58 9.90 -17.43
C MET A 31 13.19 10.73 -16.20
N ILE A 32 14.08 11.59 -15.71
CA ILE A 32 13.80 12.49 -14.58
C ILE A 32 12.62 13.40 -14.92
N ARG A 33 12.65 14.08 -16.07
CA ARG A 33 11.56 14.95 -16.53
C ARG A 33 10.22 14.21 -16.67
N LYS A 34 10.26 12.95 -17.13
CA LYS A 34 9.07 12.11 -17.22
C LYS A 34 8.54 11.71 -15.85
N ALA A 35 9.43 11.37 -14.91
CA ALA A 35 9.08 11.04 -13.55
C ALA A 35 8.44 12.23 -12.82
N GLU A 36 9.00 13.44 -12.96
CA GLU A 36 8.43 14.67 -12.40
C GLU A 36 7.02 14.95 -12.94
N GLY A 37 6.80 14.77 -14.24
CA GLY A 37 5.48 14.91 -14.84
C GLY A 37 4.45 13.89 -14.30
N ILE A 38 4.88 12.64 -14.11
CA ILE A 38 4.06 11.57 -13.52
C ILE A 38 3.74 11.87 -12.06
N GLN A 39 4.75 12.25 -11.28
CA GLN A 39 4.59 12.64 -9.88
C GLN A 39 3.62 13.81 -9.75
N GLY A 40 3.73 14.83 -10.62
CA GLY A 40 2.80 15.96 -10.63
C GLY A 40 1.34 15.56 -10.86
N TYR A 41 1.06 14.49 -11.61
CA TYR A 41 -0.30 13.95 -11.71
C TYR A 41 -0.75 13.28 -10.41
N ALA A 42 0.15 12.56 -9.73
CA ALA A 42 -0.14 11.95 -8.44
C ALA A 42 -0.42 13.02 -7.36
N ASP A 43 0.41 14.07 -7.30
CA ASP A 43 0.29 15.16 -6.35
C ASP A 43 -1.03 15.94 -6.51
N ARG A 44 -1.52 16.07 -7.76
CA ARG A 44 -2.83 16.67 -8.07
C ARG A 44 -4.01 15.68 -7.98
N ASN A 45 -3.76 14.44 -7.56
CA ASN A 45 -4.75 13.36 -7.50
C ASN A 45 -5.44 13.06 -8.85
N GLU A 46 -4.74 13.31 -9.97
CA GLU A 46 -5.21 13.04 -11.34
C GLU A 46 -4.87 11.61 -11.78
N MET A 47 -5.40 10.62 -11.07
CA MET A 47 -5.04 9.20 -11.26
C MET A 47 -5.22 8.71 -12.70
N LYS A 48 -6.23 9.20 -13.43
CA LYS A 48 -6.44 8.85 -14.85
C LYS A 48 -5.26 9.28 -15.74
N ASN A 49 -4.72 10.47 -15.51
CA ASN A 49 -3.59 10.99 -16.27
C ASN A 49 -2.28 10.33 -15.85
N PHE A 50 -2.13 10.02 -14.55
CA PHE A 50 -1.03 9.22 -14.02
C PHE A 50 -0.92 7.85 -14.74
N PHE A 51 -2.01 7.08 -14.76
CA PHE A 51 -2.04 5.77 -15.44
C PHE A 51 -1.82 5.90 -16.96
N LYS A 52 -2.38 6.94 -17.59
CA LYS A 52 -2.15 7.20 -19.02
C LYS A 52 -0.67 7.47 -19.31
N ALA A 53 -0.01 8.30 -18.49
CA ALA A 53 1.39 8.65 -18.64
C ALA A 53 2.32 7.44 -18.45
N ILE A 54 2.07 6.60 -17.44
CA ILE A 54 2.82 5.35 -17.23
C ILE A 54 2.69 4.44 -18.45
N LYS A 55 1.46 4.26 -18.95
CA LYS A 55 1.20 3.44 -20.14
C LYS A 55 1.87 3.98 -21.41
N THR A 56 2.07 5.29 -21.51
CA THR A 56 2.82 5.89 -22.62
C THR A 56 4.32 5.57 -22.56
N ILE A 57 4.91 5.46 -21.36
CA ILE A 57 6.34 5.14 -21.19
C ILE A 57 6.62 3.67 -21.47
N TYR A 58 5.86 2.77 -20.84
CA TYR A 58 6.08 1.33 -20.96
C TYR A 58 5.40 0.70 -22.18
N GLY A 59 4.58 1.47 -22.90
CA GLY A 59 3.78 0.99 -24.01
C GLY A 59 2.53 0.22 -23.55
N PRO A 60 1.82 -0.44 -24.48
CA PRO A 60 0.69 -1.29 -24.15
C PRO A 60 1.12 -2.32 -23.10
N CYS A 61 0.52 -2.28 -21.91
CA CYS A 61 0.73 -3.31 -20.89
C CYS A 61 0.41 -4.66 -21.51
N ILE A 62 1.46 -5.45 -21.78
CA ILE A 62 1.33 -6.84 -22.17
C ILE A 62 0.79 -7.51 -20.92
N LYS A 63 -0.52 -7.78 -20.89
CA LYS A 63 -1.12 -8.61 -19.85
C LYS A 63 -0.63 -10.04 -20.08
N GLY A 64 0.64 -10.29 -19.75
CA GLY A 64 1.13 -11.63 -19.57
C GLY A 64 0.39 -12.16 -18.35
N THR A 65 -0.64 -12.97 -18.57
CA THR A 65 -1.16 -13.82 -17.50
C THR A 65 0.01 -14.66 -17.05
N ALA A 66 0.50 -14.44 -15.82
CA ALA A 66 1.60 -15.21 -15.28
C ALA A 66 1.17 -16.68 -15.25
N THR A 67 1.78 -17.50 -16.10
CA THR A 67 1.50 -18.92 -16.15
C THR A 67 2.05 -19.54 -14.88
N LEU A 68 1.18 -19.94 -13.97
CA LEU A 68 1.57 -20.55 -12.71
C LEU A 68 1.69 -22.07 -12.90
N LEU A 69 2.67 -22.69 -12.27
CA LEU A 69 2.75 -24.15 -12.21
C LEU A 69 1.82 -24.67 -11.11
N SER A 70 1.22 -25.83 -11.36
CA SER A 70 0.54 -26.63 -10.34
C SER A 70 1.52 -27.05 -9.24
N SER A 71 1.00 -27.45 -8.07
CA SER A 71 1.81 -27.83 -6.90
C SER A 71 2.72 -29.05 -7.14
N ASP A 72 2.40 -29.87 -8.14
CA ASP A 72 3.18 -31.02 -8.60
C ASP A 72 4.17 -30.66 -9.73
N GLY A 73 4.18 -29.40 -10.19
CA GLY A 73 5.12 -28.90 -11.19
C GLY A 73 4.86 -29.35 -12.63
N THR A 74 3.83 -30.17 -12.88
CA THR A 74 3.61 -30.80 -14.19
C THR A 74 2.72 -30.00 -15.13
N THR A 75 1.81 -29.19 -14.58
CA THR A 75 0.75 -28.54 -15.35
C THR A 75 0.84 -27.02 -15.25
N LEU A 76 0.82 -26.35 -16.41
CA LEU A 76 0.74 -24.90 -16.52
C LEU A 76 -0.72 -24.44 -16.37
N LEU A 77 -0.99 -23.65 -15.35
CA LEU A 77 -2.29 -23.08 -15.04
C LEU A 77 -2.45 -21.74 -15.74
N THR A 78 -3.17 -21.75 -16.87
CA THR A 78 -3.43 -20.57 -17.71
C THR A 78 -4.78 -19.92 -17.41
N GLU A 79 -5.73 -20.68 -16.87
CA GLU A 79 -7.07 -20.19 -16.52
C GLU A 79 -7.13 -19.65 -15.09
N LYS A 80 -7.80 -18.50 -14.90
CA LYS A 80 -7.98 -17.87 -13.58
C LYS A 80 -8.60 -18.80 -12.54
N SER A 81 -9.58 -19.60 -12.95
CA SER A 81 -10.26 -20.58 -12.08
C SER A 81 -9.29 -21.67 -11.58
N GLN A 82 -8.35 -22.07 -12.44
CA GLN A 82 -7.33 -23.06 -12.13
C GLN A 82 -6.23 -22.50 -11.24
N ILE A 83 -5.90 -21.21 -11.37
CA ILE A 83 -4.96 -20.49 -10.49
C ILE A 83 -5.54 -20.33 -9.07
N LEU A 84 -6.83 -19.98 -8.95
CA LEU A 84 -7.43 -19.67 -7.64
C LEU A 84 -7.57 -20.91 -6.72
N LYS A 85 -7.71 -22.11 -7.28
CA LYS A 85 -7.87 -23.36 -6.51
C LYS A 85 -6.63 -23.70 -5.67
N PRO A 86 -5.39 -23.72 -6.21
CA PRO A 86 -4.15 -23.87 -5.45
C PRO A 86 -3.97 -22.80 -4.39
N TRP A 87 -4.25 -21.52 -4.71
CA TRP A 87 -4.17 -20.44 -3.72
C TRP A 87 -5.10 -20.70 -2.54
N ALA A 88 -6.36 -21.08 -2.78
CA ALA A 88 -7.31 -21.43 -1.73
C ALA A 88 -6.82 -22.63 -0.89
N LYS A 89 -6.22 -23.65 -1.51
CA LYS A 89 -5.64 -24.80 -0.80
C LYS A 89 -4.44 -24.40 0.05
N HIS A 90 -3.53 -23.59 -0.49
CA HIS A 90 -2.34 -23.09 0.19
C HIS A 90 -2.72 -22.24 1.41
N PHE A 91 -3.58 -21.24 1.23
CA PHE A 91 -4.05 -20.41 2.35
C PHE A 91 -4.83 -21.21 3.38
N ARG A 92 -5.63 -22.21 2.98
CA ARG A 92 -6.28 -23.11 3.94
C ARG A 92 -5.26 -23.85 4.79
N SER A 93 -4.18 -24.36 4.19
CA SER A 93 -3.11 -25.04 4.93
C SER A 93 -2.32 -24.10 5.85
N VAL A 94 -2.02 -22.88 5.40
CA VAL A 94 -1.25 -21.90 6.17
C VAL A 94 -2.08 -21.39 7.34
N LEU A 95 -3.34 -21.01 7.10
CA LEU A 95 -4.19 -20.38 8.10
C LEU A 95 -4.86 -21.37 9.05
N ASN A 96 -5.09 -22.62 8.62
CA ASN A 96 -5.66 -23.67 9.47
C ASN A 96 -4.61 -24.71 9.88
N CYS A 97 -3.33 -24.32 9.91
CA CYS A 97 -2.29 -25.16 10.47
C CYS A 97 -2.58 -25.33 11.96
N SER A 98 -2.88 -26.56 12.39
CA SER A 98 -3.06 -26.88 13.80
C SER A 98 -1.74 -26.61 14.53
N SER A 99 -1.72 -25.57 15.35
CA SER A 99 -0.56 -25.25 16.19
C SER A 99 -0.73 -25.98 17.52
N ALA A 100 -0.04 -27.12 17.66
CA ALA A 100 0.19 -27.71 18.96
C ALA A 100 1.32 -26.92 19.63
N ILE A 101 0.98 -25.95 20.47
CA ILE A 101 1.96 -25.32 21.35
C ILE A 101 2.47 -26.41 22.30
N SER A 102 3.78 -26.62 22.35
CA SER A 102 4.37 -27.62 23.24
C SER A 102 4.22 -27.16 24.69
N ASP A 103 3.75 -28.04 25.57
CA ASP A 103 3.67 -27.77 27.03
C ASP A 103 5.04 -27.37 27.59
N ALA A 104 6.12 -27.97 27.08
CA ALA A 104 7.49 -27.61 27.47
C ALA A 104 7.89 -26.18 27.05
N ALA A 105 7.26 -25.61 26.02
CA ALA A 105 7.46 -24.20 25.65
C ALA A 105 6.63 -23.27 26.56
N ILE A 106 5.44 -23.70 27.00
CA ILE A 106 4.59 -22.98 27.96
C ILE A 106 5.27 -22.93 29.33
N ASP A 107 5.82 -24.05 29.80
CA ASP A 107 6.53 -24.16 31.08
C ASP A 107 7.81 -23.31 31.15
N ARG A 108 8.37 -22.94 29.99
CA ARG A 108 9.56 -22.08 29.90
C ARG A 108 9.24 -20.59 29.88
N LEU A 109 7.98 -20.20 29.71
CA LEU A 109 7.59 -18.80 29.73
C LEU A 109 7.51 -18.30 31.18
N PRO A 110 8.14 -17.16 31.52
CA PRO A 110 7.98 -16.57 32.84
C PRO A 110 6.52 -16.17 33.05
N GLN A 111 5.84 -16.85 33.97
CA GLN A 111 4.46 -16.51 34.32
C GLN A 111 4.48 -15.27 35.21
N VAL A 112 3.77 -14.23 34.77
CA VAL A 112 3.50 -13.05 35.59
C VAL A 112 2.32 -13.38 36.49
N ASP A 113 2.38 -12.94 37.75
CA ASP A 113 1.29 -13.13 38.69
C ASP A 113 -0.04 -12.64 38.09
N THR A 114 -1.10 -13.41 38.31
CA THR A 114 -2.45 -13.05 37.87
C THR A 114 -2.82 -11.68 38.43
N ASN A 115 -3.05 -10.71 37.54
CA ASN A 115 -3.38 -9.36 37.94
C ASN A 115 -4.82 -9.26 38.46
N ASN A 116 -5.00 -9.46 39.76
CA ASN A 116 -6.29 -9.41 40.44
C ASN A 116 -6.89 -7.98 40.47
N ASP A 117 -6.16 -6.92 40.08
CA ASP A 117 -6.73 -5.57 40.00
C ASP A 117 -7.82 -5.45 38.92
N LEU A 118 -7.83 -6.33 37.93
CA LEU A 118 -8.85 -6.36 36.88
C LEU A 118 -10.18 -6.97 37.35
N ASP A 119 -10.16 -7.75 38.44
CA ASP A 119 -11.36 -8.32 39.07
C ASP A 119 -12.01 -7.33 40.05
N LEU A 120 -11.32 -6.23 40.37
CA LEU A 120 -11.89 -5.17 41.19
C LEU A 120 -12.81 -4.28 40.34
N PRO A 121 -14.03 -3.99 40.82
CA PRO A 121 -14.91 -3.07 40.12
C PRO A 121 -14.23 -1.69 40.03
N PRO A 122 -14.29 -1.03 38.86
CA PRO A 122 -13.61 0.24 38.65
C PRO A 122 -14.11 1.29 39.65
N SER A 123 -13.18 1.96 40.34
CA SER A 123 -13.51 3.01 41.29
C SER A 123 -14.14 4.21 40.59
N LEU A 124 -15.08 4.89 41.25
CA LEU A 124 -15.71 6.12 40.74
C LEU A 124 -14.72 7.15 40.16
N PRO A 125 -13.57 7.43 40.82
CA PRO A 125 -12.56 8.34 40.27
C PRO A 125 -11.89 7.82 38.99
N ALA A 126 -11.68 6.51 38.87
CA ALA A 126 -11.12 5.91 37.67
C ALA A 126 -12.12 5.96 36.51
N THR A 127 -13.40 5.70 36.78
CA THR A 127 -14.49 5.81 35.81
C THR A 127 -14.66 7.25 35.30
N VAL A 128 -14.65 8.25 36.20
CA VAL A 128 -14.74 9.66 35.82
C VAL A 128 -13.54 10.08 34.97
N ARG A 129 -12.33 9.62 35.31
CA ARG A 129 -11.11 9.92 34.55
C ARG A 129 -11.14 9.27 33.16
N ALA A 130 -11.59 8.03 33.05
CA ALA A 130 -11.78 7.34 31.77
C ALA A 130 -12.85 8.04 30.92
N MET A 131 -13.97 8.46 31.53
CA MET A 131 -15.00 9.25 30.85
C MET A 131 -14.47 10.60 30.37
N GLN A 132 -13.64 11.29 31.15
CA GLN A 132 -12.96 12.52 30.71
C GLN A 132 -11.98 12.27 29.56
N GLN A 133 -11.24 11.17 29.59
CA GLN A 133 -10.32 10.78 28.50
C GLN A 133 -11.08 10.42 27.21
N ILE A 134 -12.23 9.75 27.33
CA ILE A 134 -13.14 9.47 26.21
C ILE A 134 -13.82 10.77 25.74
N SER A 135 -14.15 11.68 26.65
CA SER A 135 -14.65 13.01 26.31
C SER A 135 -13.59 13.86 25.58
N SER A 136 -12.30 13.69 25.89
CA SER A 136 -11.23 14.27 25.08
C SER A 136 -11.02 13.52 23.76
N ALA A 137 -11.33 12.22 23.70
CA ALA A 137 -11.39 11.48 22.43
C ALA A 137 -12.58 11.92 21.56
N ASN A 138 -13.65 12.50 22.13
CA ASN A 138 -14.72 13.18 21.37
C ASN A 138 -14.26 14.50 20.73
N ALA A 139 -13.04 15.00 21.02
CA ALA A 139 -12.43 16.05 20.20
C ALA A 139 -12.13 15.55 18.76
N MET A 140 -11.90 14.24 18.61
CA MET A 140 -11.81 13.57 17.31
C MET A 140 -13.12 13.66 16.52
N THR A 141 -14.27 13.81 17.19
CA THR A 141 -15.56 14.04 16.52
C THR A 141 -15.57 15.38 15.78
N GLY A 142 -14.89 16.40 16.33
CA GLY A 142 -14.67 17.69 15.66
C GLY A 142 -13.70 17.58 14.48
N GLU A 143 -12.59 16.84 14.63
CA GLU A 143 -11.63 16.59 13.55
C GLU A 143 -12.24 15.77 12.40
N VAL A 144 -13.05 14.77 12.73
CA VAL A 144 -13.79 13.94 11.77
C VAL A 144 -14.86 14.77 11.08
N ALA A 145 -15.60 15.63 11.80
CA ALA A 145 -16.58 16.54 11.21
C ALA A 145 -15.93 17.55 10.25
N ASP A 146 -14.80 18.14 10.64
CA ASP A 146 -14.03 19.06 9.79
C ASP A 146 -13.47 18.35 8.54
N ALA A 147 -12.94 17.13 8.71
CA ALA A 147 -12.46 16.31 7.59
C ALA A 147 -13.59 15.90 6.62
N ILE A 148 -14.80 15.63 7.13
CA ILE A 148 -15.98 15.34 6.30
C ILE A 148 -16.43 16.60 5.57
N GLN A 149 -16.43 17.76 6.23
CA GLN A 149 -16.80 19.04 5.63
C GLN A 149 -15.84 19.45 4.50
N ARG A 150 -14.54 19.16 4.65
CA ARG A 150 -13.49 19.42 3.64
C ARG A 150 -13.55 18.53 2.40
N ARG A 151 -14.36 17.47 2.36
CA ARG A 151 -14.48 16.62 1.15
C ARG A 151 -15.10 17.42 -0.01
N HIS A 152 -14.67 17.21 -1.25
CA HIS A 152 -15.33 17.82 -2.41
C HIS A 152 -16.68 17.15 -2.73
N ASN A 153 -17.65 17.95 -3.16
CA ASN A 153 -18.95 17.46 -3.64
C ASN A 153 -18.80 16.74 -4.99
N ASN A 154 -19.75 15.88 -5.32
CA ASN A 154 -19.82 15.04 -6.53
C ASN A 154 -18.73 13.96 -6.61
N LYS A 155 -18.22 13.51 -5.46
CA LYS A 155 -17.30 12.36 -5.42
C LYS A 155 -18.10 11.07 -5.66
N ALA A 156 -17.52 10.13 -6.41
CA ALA A 156 -18.15 8.83 -6.65
C ALA A 156 -18.51 8.16 -5.30
N PRO A 157 -19.75 7.67 -5.12
CA PRO A 157 -20.16 7.01 -3.89
C PRO A 157 -19.29 5.79 -3.58
N GLY A 158 -19.09 5.51 -2.30
CA GLY A 158 -18.40 4.30 -1.84
C GLY A 158 -19.21 3.03 -2.11
N GLU A 159 -18.76 1.91 -1.56
CA GLU A 159 -19.38 0.58 -1.73
C GLU A 159 -20.87 0.56 -1.30
N GLU A 160 -21.27 1.47 -0.40
CA GLU A 160 -22.66 1.62 0.06
C GLU A 160 -23.53 2.56 -0.79
N GLY A 161 -22.97 3.18 -1.85
CA GLY A 161 -23.75 4.02 -2.76
C GLY A 161 -24.16 5.40 -2.20
N ILE A 162 -23.72 5.77 -1.00
CA ILE A 162 -24.09 7.03 -0.33
C ILE A 162 -23.20 8.18 -0.82
N PRO A 163 -23.78 9.26 -1.40
CA PRO A 163 -23.04 10.45 -1.80
C PRO A 163 -22.49 11.26 -0.62
N THR A 164 -21.34 11.92 -0.81
CA THR A 164 -20.66 12.74 0.21
C THR A 164 -21.53 13.87 0.78
N GLU A 165 -22.51 14.33 0.02
CA GLU A 165 -23.48 15.37 0.34
C GLU A 165 -24.38 14.96 1.50
N ILE A 166 -24.73 13.68 1.59
CA ILE A 166 -25.59 13.16 2.65
C ILE A 166 -24.87 13.27 4.00
N TYR A 167 -23.62 12.82 4.06
CA TYR A 167 -22.82 12.91 5.28
C TYR A 167 -22.60 14.35 5.74
N LYS A 168 -22.36 15.28 4.81
CA LYS A 168 -22.23 16.71 5.13
C LYS A 168 -23.54 17.31 5.65
N THR A 169 -24.66 16.96 5.02
CA THR A 169 -25.96 17.48 5.41
C THR A 169 -26.34 17.00 6.80
N CYS A 170 -26.13 15.71 7.11
CA CYS A 170 -26.39 15.14 8.44
C CYS A 170 -25.59 15.82 9.56
N ILE A 171 -24.35 16.24 9.30
CA ILE A 171 -23.53 16.98 10.28
C ILE A 171 -24.11 18.38 10.53
N VAL A 172 -24.56 19.07 9.48
CA VAL A 172 -25.16 20.41 9.58
C VAL A 172 -26.49 20.38 10.34
N THR A 173 -27.33 19.37 10.11
CA THR A 173 -28.60 19.22 10.87
C THR A 173 -28.39 18.79 12.31
N ALA A 174 -27.39 17.96 12.61
CA ALA A 174 -27.08 17.54 13.97
C ALA A 174 -26.57 18.71 14.85
N ALA A 175 -25.94 19.74 14.25
CA ALA A 175 -25.50 20.95 14.95
C ALA A 175 -26.63 21.98 15.20
N LEU A 176 -27.82 21.76 14.61
CA LEU A 176 -28.98 22.67 14.70
C LEU A 176 -30.11 22.17 15.61
N VAL A 177 -29.94 21.01 16.24
CA VAL A 177 -30.86 20.52 17.27
C VAL A 177 -30.31 20.96 18.64
N PRO A 178 -31.06 21.77 19.42
CA PRO A 178 -30.60 22.30 20.71
C PRO A 178 -30.44 21.21 21.78
#